data_AF-A0A6J7LMZ1-F1
#
_entry.id   AF-A0A6J7LMZ1-F1
#
_cell.length_a   1.000
_cell.length_b   1.000
_cell.length_c   1.000
_cell.angle_alpha   90.00
_cell.angle_beta   90.00
_cell.angle_gamma   90.00
#
_symmetry.space_group_name_H-M   'P 1'
#
loop_
_entity.id
_entity.type
_entity.pdbx_description
1 polymer ?
#
loop_
_entity_poly.entity_id
_entity_poly.type
_entity_poly.pdbx_seq_one_letter_code
_entity_poly.pdbx_strand_id
1 'polypeptide(L)'
;MPKVPALIGRTVVSLFFEDSTRTRISFETAAKRLSADTMTFSVSTSSVNKGESLRDTIETVSAMGVAAFVVRHKTSGIPWQLSQWTDACIINAGDGWHQHPTQALLDTYTVMSTLGRTPSATCLAGLRIAIVGDVRHSRVARSNVQAFTALGAQVVLVAPRTLLPPGVEDWPVEISSSLDEVIGDVDVLYMLRMQRERMNEALVPHLGEYSQRFGLDERRATLLRDTALVMHPGPMNRGVEMVVDPATLPGNVITRQVANGVSVRMAVLFDVLGGSEVTTGAQT
;
A
#
# COMPACT_ATOMS: atom_id res chain seq x y z
N MET A 1 -7.34 -15.67 12.50
CA MET A 1 -5.91 -15.85 12.83
C MET A 1 -5.74 -15.76 14.34
N PRO A 2 -5.15 -16.78 14.98
CA PRO A 2 -4.91 -16.78 16.43
C PRO A 2 -3.80 -15.77 16.80
N LYS A 3 -3.75 -15.40 18.09
CA LYS A 3 -2.65 -14.63 18.67
C LYS A 3 -1.45 -15.55 18.89
N VAL A 4 -0.26 -15.10 18.54
CA VAL A 4 1.01 -15.84 18.71
C VAL A 4 1.98 -15.02 19.57
N PRO A 5 2.70 -15.63 20.53
CA PRO A 5 3.58 -14.92 21.48
C PRO A 5 4.96 -14.60 20.87
N ALA A 6 4.99 -14.03 19.66
CA ALA A 6 6.23 -13.89 18.90
C ALA A 6 7.03 -12.62 19.23
N LEU A 7 6.37 -11.55 19.68
CA LEU A 7 6.96 -10.23 19.91
C LEU A 7 6.64 -9.68 21.32
N ILE A 8 6.51 -10.56 22.32
CA ILE A 8 6.29 -10.16 23.72
C ILE A 8 7.43 -9.24 24.18
N GLY A 9 7.08 -8.14 24.85
CA GLY A 9 8.05 -7.15 25.34
C GLY A 9 8.60 -6.22 24.25
N ARG A 10 8.11 -6.32 23.01
CA ARG A 10 8.43 -5.36 21.94
C ARG A 10 7.30 -4.34 21.82
N THR A 11 7.66 -3.06 21.83
CA THR A 11 6.71 -1.96 21.62
C THR A 11 6.79 -1.44 20.19
N VAL A 12 5.64 -1.39 19.51
CA VAL A 12 5.50 -0.84 18.15
C VAL A 12 4.73 0.47 18.21
N VAL A 13 5.36 1.56 17.76
CA VAL A 13 4.75 2.90 17.73
C VAL A 13 4.23 3.22 16.34
N SER A 14 2.97 3.65 16.25
CA SER A 14 2.39 4.19 15.01
C SER A 14 2.56 5.71 14.96
N LEU A 15 3.28 6.19 13.95
CA LEU A 15 3.51 7.60 13.65
C LEU A 15 2.84 7.98 12.31
N PHE A 16 1.59 8.44 12.39
CA PHE A 16 0.79 8.77 11.20
C PHE A 16 0.56 10.29 11.11
N PHE A 17 1.36 10.95 10.27
CA PHE A 17 1.27 12.39 9.95
C PHE A 17 0.34 12.68 8.76
N GLU A 18 -0.18 11.63 8.13
CA GLU A 18 -1.29 11.70 7.17
C GLU A 18 -2.38 10.71 7.57
N ASP A 19 -3.62 11.06 7.27
CA ASP A 19 -4.77 10.21 7.57
C ASP A 19 -4.66 8.83 6.90
N SER A 20 -4.89 7.80 7.72
CA SER A 20 -4.98 6.41 7.26
C SER A 20 -5.60 5.48 8.28
N THR A 21 -6.92 5.33 8.23
CA THR A 21 -7.64 4.42 9.12
C THR A 21 -7.25 2.96 8.87
N ARG A 22 -7.27 2.50 7.62
CA ARG A 22 -7.06 1.08 7.29
C ARG A 22 -5.63 0.62 7.52
N THR A 23 -4.63 1.38 7.07
CA THR A 23 -3.22 1.00 7.27
C THR A 23 -2.88 1.00 8.76
N ARG A 24 -3.28 2.03 9.52
CA ARG A 24 -3.03 2.09 10.97
C ARG A 24 -3.67 0.92 11.71
N ILE A 25 -4.98 0.70 11.54
CA ILE A 25 -5.71 -0.38 12.24
C ILE A 25 -5.12 -1.75 11.87
N SER A 26 -4.74 -1.96 10.62
CA SER A 26 -4.17 -3.23 10.19
C SER A 26 -2.79 -3.51 10.81
N PHE A 27 -1.93 -2.50 10.97
CA PHE A 27 -0.65 -2.63 11.67
C PHE A 27 -0.85 -2.85 13.16
N GLU A 28 -1.75 -2.09 13.79
CA GLU A 28 -2.11 -2.26 15.20
C GLU A 28 -2.65 -3.67 15.47
N THR A 29 -3.52 -4.16 14.60
CA THR A 29 -4.04 -5.54 14.66
C THR A 29 -2.93 -6.58 14.47
N ALA A 30 -2.01 -6.35 13.52
CA ALA A 30 -0.88 -7.24 13.28
C ALA A 30 0.05 -7.32 14.50
N ALA A 31 0.45 -6.18 15.07
CA ALA A 31 1.29 -6.11 16.26
C ALA A 31 0.63 -6.81 17.47
N LYS A 32 -0.65 -6.52 17.74
CA LYS A 32 -1.41 -7.16 18.82
C LYS A 32 -1.54 -8.67 18.63
N ARG A 33 -1.68 -9.15 17.39
CA ARG A 33 -1.71 -10.59 17.08
C ARG A 33 -0.36 -11.26 17.29
N LEU A 34 0.75 -10.54 17.16
CA LEU A 34 2.10 -11.00 17.50
C LEU A 34 2.46 -10.81 18.98
N SER A 35 1.50 -10.36 19.81
CA SER A 35 1.69 -10.05 21.23
C SER A 35 2.64 -8.90 21.54
N ALA A 36 2.87 -8.02 20.58
CA ALA A 36 3.58 -6.76 20.80
C ALA A 36 2.66 -5.71 21.47
N ASP A 37 3.26 -4.84 22.26
CA ASP A 37 2.60 -3.64 22.77
C ASP A 37 2.50 -2.59 21.66
N THR A 38 1.41 -1.82 21.65
CA THR A 38 1.17 -0.81 20.61
C THR A 38 0.96 0.56 21.21
N MET A 39 1.65 1.55 20.68
CA MET A 39 1.46 2.96 21.01
C MET A 39 1.09 3.73 19.75
N THR A 40 0.23 4.74 19.87
CA THR A 40 -0.12 5.62 18.75
C THR A 40 0.23 7.04 19.12
N PHE A 41 1.07 7.67 18.29
CA PHE A 41 1.35 9.09 18.42
C PHE A 41 0.40 9.88 17.53
N SER A 42 -0.50 10.63 18.15
CA SER A 42 -1.44 11.49 17.42
C SER A 42 -0.84 12.88 17.26
N VAL A 43 -0.55 13.24 16.00
CA VAL A 43 0.08 14.53 15.65
C VAL A 43 -0.79 15.71 16.10
N SER A 44 -2.12 15.60 15.97
CA SER A 44 -3.08 16.65 16.34
C SER A 44 -3.06 17.03 17.83
N THR A 45 -2.58 16.14 18.70
CA THR A 45 -2.54 16.34 20.16
C THR A 45 -1.12 16.37 20.71
N SER A 46 -0.10 16.37 19.85
CA SER A 46 1.30 16.19 20.25
C SER A 46 2.10 17.48 20.42
N SER A 47 3.25 17.37 21.10
CA SER A 47 4.24 18.44 21.27
C SER A 47 4.83 18.97 19.97
N VAL A 48 4.67 18.26 18.83
CA VAL A 48 5.02 18.79 17.51
C VAL A 48 4.24 20.08 17.21
N ASN A 49 2.98 20.18 17.65
CA ASN A 49 2.20 21.42 17.51
C ASN A 49 2.68 22.53 18.45
N LYS A 50 3.48 22.20 19.46
CA LYS A 50 4.12 23.15 20.39
C LYS A 50 5.53 23.56 19.91
N GLY A 51 5.93 23.14 18.70
CA GLY A 51 7.22 23.51 18.09
C GLY A 51 8.37 22.54 18.35
N GLU A 52 8.11 21.36 18.93
CA GLU A 52 9.12 20.30 19.04
C GLU A 52 9.51 19.80 17.65
N SER A 53 10.81 19.61 17.41
CA SER A 53 11.28 19.10 16.12
C SER A 53 10.92 17.62 15.97
N LEU A 54 10.69 17.18 14.72
CA LEU A 54 10.44 15.76 14.44
C LEU A 54 11.58 14.87 14.98
N ARG A 55 12.82 15.35 14.93
CA ARG A 55 13.98 14.63 15.45
C ARG A 55 13.88 14.43 16.96
N ASP A 56 13.62 15.50 17.72
CA ASP A 56 13.52 15.43 19.18
C ASP A 56 12.38 14.51 19.62
N THR A 57 11.24 14.54 18.90
CA THR A 57 10.14 13.60 19.14
C THR A 57 10.59 12.15 18.95
N ILE A 58 11.33 11.85 17.87
CA ILE A 58 11.81 10.49 17.61
C ILE A 58 12.83 10.04 18.64
N GLU A 59 13.80 10.88 18.98
CA GLU A 59 14.82 10.57 19.99
C GLU A 59 14.16 10.33 21.36
N THR A 60 13.19 11.18 21.74
CA THR A 60 12.43 11.05 23.00
C THR A 60 11.64 9.74 23.06
N VAL A 61 10.89 9.41 22.00
CA VAL A 61 10.10 8.18 21.97
C VAL A 61 11.01 6.94 21.88
N SER A 62 12.16 7.04 21.21
CA SER A 62 13.16 5.96 21.15
C SER A 62 13.77 5.67 22.52
N ALA A 63 14.05 6.71 23.31
CA ALA A 63 14.56 6.58 24.68
C ALA A 63 13.58 5.82 25.63
N MET A 64 12.31 5.69 25.25
CA MET A 64 11.32 4.88 25.97
C MET A 64 11.40 3.37 25.67
N GLY A 65 12.39 2.92 24.90
CA GLY A 65 12.62 1.49 24.60
C GLY A 65 11.72 0.94 23.49
N VAL A 66 11.41 1.77 22.49
CA VAL A 66 10.55 1.37 21.36
C VAL A 66 11.33 0.47 20.40
N ALA A 67 10.70 -0.64 19.97
CA ALA A 67 11.32 -1.60 19.07
C ALA A 67 11.15 -1.24 17.59
N ALA A 68 10.00 -0.66 17.22
CA ALA A 68 9.75 -0.21 15.85
C ALA A 68 8.82 1.00 15.77
N PHE A 69 9.02 1.78 14.72
CA PHE A 69 8.12 2.83 14.27
C PHE A 69 7.45 2.44 12.94
N VAL A 70 6.12 2.47 12.92
CA VAL A 70 5.31 2.38 11.69
C VAL A 70 4.99 3.81 11.25
N VAL A 71 5.60 4.26 10.17
CA VAL A 71 5.66 5.67 9.79
C VAL A 71 4.86 5.93 8.53
N ARG A 72 3.92 6.86 8.60
CA ARG A 72 3.26 7.43 7.42
C ARG A 72 3.41 8.94 7.43
N HIS A 73 3.93 9.50 6.35
CA HIS A 73 4.25 10.92 6.27
C HIS A 73 3.99 11.51 4.88
N LYS A 74 3.61 12.80 4.82
CA LYS A 74 3.30 13.52 3.56
C LYS A 74 4.50 13.76 2.67
N THR A 75 5.68 13.90 3.27
CA THR A 75 6.96 14.12 2.60
C THR A 75 7.65 12.80 2.33
N SER A 76 8.06 12.58 1.08
CA SER A 76 8.87 11.43 0.66
C SER A 76 10.22 11.42 1.38
N GLY A 77 10.73 10.23 1.72
CA GLY A 77 12.05 10.07 2.34
C GLY A 77 12.10 10.23 3.86
N ILE A 78 11.01 10.68 4.52
CA ILE A 78 10.98 10.81 5.98
C ILE A 78 11.25 9.48 6.69
N PRO A 79 10.64 8.33 6.33
CA PRO A 79 10.98 7.06 6.98
C PRO A 79 12.47 6.72 6.90
N TRP A 80 13.13 7.02 5.78
CA TRP A 80 14.57 6.86 5.65
C TRP A 80 15.34 7.82 6.56
N GLN A 81 14.94 9.09 6.61
CA GLN A 81 15.56 10.07 7.51
C GLN A 81 15.44 9.67 8.99
N LEU A 82 14.28 9.15 9.40
CA LEU A 82 14.08 8.70 10.79
C LEU A 82 15.03 7.57 11.18
N SER A 83 15.38 6.68 10.23
CA SER A 83 16.35 5.60 10.48
C SER A 83 17.76 6.09 10.84
N GLN A 84 18.04 7.38 10.64
CA GLN A 84 19.32 8.00 10.99
C GLN A 84 19.32 8.58 12.42
N TRP A 85 18.18 8.57 13.12
CA TRP A 85 18.00 9.19 14.44
C TRP A 85 17.64 8.19 15.54
N THR A 86 17.46 6.91 15.21
CA THR A 86 17.08 5.87 16.16
C THR A 86 17.58 4.51 15.69
N ASP A 87 17.88 3.63 16.64
CA ASP A 87 18.19 2.22 16.40
C ASP A 87 16.92 1.36 16.28
N ALA A 88 15.73 1.93 16.53
CA ALA A 88 14.47 1.23 16.35
C ALA A 88 14.19 0.96 14.86
N CYS A 89 13.54 -0.17 14.57
CA CYS A 89 13.19 -0.53 13.20
C CYS A 89 12.18 0.47 12.60
N ILE A 90 12.42 0.95 11.39
CA ILE A 90 11.49 1.84 10.70
C ILE A 90 10.72 1.10 9.60
N ILE A 91 9.39 1.11 9.69
CA ILE A 91 8.49 0.51 8.70
C ILE A 91 7.73 1.61 7.97
N ASN A 92 7.96 1.73 6.66
CA ASN A 92 7.26 2.68 5.82
C ASN A 92 5.80 2.23 5.54
N ALA A 93 4.85 2.94 6.14
CA ALA A 93 3.40 2.80 5.93
C ALA A 93 2.83 3.80 4.89
N GLY A 94 3.71 4.53 4.21
CA GLY A 94 3.42 5.45 3.11
C GLY A 94 4.20 6.77 3.24
N ASP A 95 5.02 7.13 2.26
CA ASP A 95 5.72 8.41 2.21
C ASP A 95 5.40 9.19 0.92
N GLY A 96 4.70 10.33 1.06
CA GLY A 96 4.32 11.21 -0.05
C GLY A 96 3.75 10.46 -1.26
N TRP A 97 4.33 10.67 -2.43
CA TRP A 97 4.03 9.95 -3.67
C TRP A 97 5.08 8.91 -4.05
N HIS A 98 5.97 8.59 -3.09
CA HIS A 98 7.10 7.73 -3.31
C HIS A 98 6.72 6.26 -3.10
N GLN A 99 6.58 5.76 -1.87
CA GLN A 99 6.38 4.32 -1.65
C GLN A 99 5.28 3.98 -0.65
N HIS A 100 4.68 2.80 -0.83
CA HIS A 100 3.87 2.10 0.17
C HIS A 100 4.18 0.59 0.12
N PRO A 101 5.34 0.14 0.62
CA PRO A 101 5.85 -1.20 0.38
C PRO A 101 4.93 -2.31 0.92
N THR A 102 4.34 -2.12 2.10
CA THR A 102 3.42 -3.13 2.66
C THR A 102 2.12 -3.28 1.88
N GLN A 103 1.71 -2.27 1.10
CA GLN A 103 0.60 -2.39 0.17
C GLN A 103 1.01 -3.23 -1.05
N ALA A 104 2.21 -3.02 -1.60
CA ALA A 104 2.69 -3.84 -2.72
C ALA A 104 2.92 -5.31 -2.34
N LEU A 105 3.44 -5.56 -1.14
CA LEU A 105 3.60 -6.92 -0.61
C LEU A 105 2.24 -7.62 -0.44
N LEU A 106 1.24 -6.94 0.13
CA LEU A 106 -0.08 -7.55 0.32
C LEU A 106 -0.83 -7.74 -0.99
N ASP A 107 -0.62 -6.86 -1.98
CA ASP A 107 -1.22 -6.98 -3.30
C ASP A 107 -0.62 -8.17 -4.04
N THR A 108 0.71 -8.28 -4.05
CA THR A 108 1.46 -9.43 -4.58
C THR A 108 0.99 -10.73 -3.95
N TYR A 109 0.94 -10.79 -2.61
CA TYR A 109 0.47 -11.98 -1.90
C TYR A 109 -0.99 -12.32 -2.22
N THR A 110 -1.84 -11.31 -2.46
CA THR A 110 -3.23 -11.53 -2.86
C THR A 110 -3.31 -12.17 -4.23
N VAL A 111 -2.56 -11.68 -5.22
CA VAL A 111 -2.50 -12.28 -6.56
C VAL A 111 -1.99 -13.72 -6.46
N MET A 112 -0.84 -13.93 -5.81
CA MET A 112 -0.24 -15.25 -5.68
C MET A 112 -1.16 -16.26 -5.00
N SER A 113 -1.69 -15.92 -3.83
CA SER A 113 -2.52 -16.84 -3.04
C SER A 113 -3.89 -17.10 -3.67
N THR A 114 -4.39 -16.19 -4.52
CA THR A 114 -5.63 -16.41 -5.27
C THR A 114 -5.40 -17.33 -6.47
N LEU A 115 -4.26 -17.18 -7.15
CA LEU A 115 -3.90 -17.99 -8.32
C LEU A 115 -3.13 -19.27 -7.97
N GLY A 116 -2.98 -19.60 -6.67
CA GLY A 116 -2.26 -20.80 -6.23
C GLY A 116 -0.77 -20.80 -6.58
N ARG A 117 -0.14 -19.62 -6.70
CA ARG A 117 1.28 -19.49 -7.04
C ARG A 117 2.16 -19.66 -5.80
N THR A 118 3.29 -20.33 -5.98
CA THR A 118 4.33 -20.47 -4.94
C THR A 118 5.32 -19.30 -4.99
N PRO A 119 5.86 -18.86 -3.85
CA PRO A 119 6.93 -17.85 -3.82
C PRO A 119 8.14 -18.27 -4.66
N SER A 120 8.58 -17.36 -5.53
CA SER A 120 9.80 -17.48 -6.34
C SER A 120 10.14 -16.11 -6.93
N ALA A 121 11.34 -15.95 -7.50
CA ALA A 121 11.77 -14.71 -8.14
C ALA A 121 10.88 -14.29 -9.34
N THR A 122 10.09 -15.22 -9.89
CA THR A 122 9.24 -14.99 -11.06
C THR A 122 7.81 -15.50 -10.83
N CYS A 123 7.31 -15.43 -9.60
CA CYS A 123 6.02 -16.02 -9.22
C CYS A 123 4.80 -15.40 -9.94
N LEU A 124 4.97 -14.24 -10.57
CA LEU A 124 3.96 -13.57 -11.38
C LEU A 124 4.25 -13.64 -12.89
N ALA A 125 5.23 -14.45 -13.32
CA ALA A 125 5.51 -14.65 -14.73
C ALA A 125 4.29 -15.14 -15.51
N GLY A 126 4.10 -14.56 -16.70
CA GLY A 126 2.97 -14.85 -17.58
C GLY A 126 1.66 -14.15 -17.19
N LEU A 127 1.65 -13.33 -16.14
CA LEU A 127 0.50 -12.49 -15.81
C LEU A 127 0.59 -11.12 -16.47
N ARG A 128 -0.53 -10.65 -17.02
CA ARG A 128 -0.70 -9.27 -17.49
C ARG A 128 -1.57 -8.49 -16.49
N ILE A 129 -1.01 -7.42 -15.92
CA ILE A 129 -1.63 -6.63 -14.85
C ILE A 129 -1.86 -5.20 -15.36
N ALA A 130 -3.12 -4.77 -15.43
CA ALA A 130 -3.45 -3.36 -15.68
C ALA A 130 -3.57 -2.58 -14.37
N ILE A 131 -2.88 -1.45 -14.26
CA ILE A 131 -3.05 -0.48 -13.18
C ILE A 131 -3.71 0.77 -13.77
N VAL A 132 -4.92 1.09 -13.33
CA VAL A 132 -5.77 2.10 -13.96
C VAL A 132 -6.00 3.30 -13.04
N GLY A 133 -5.70 4.50 -13.53
CA GLY A 133 -6.10 5.76 -12.90
C GLY A 133 -4.97 6.74 -12.60
N ASP A 134 -5.04 7.44 -11.46
CA ASP A 134 -4.05 8.45 -11.08
C ASP A 134 -2.71 7.82 -10.65
N VAL A 135 -1.84 7.55 -11.62
CA VAL A 135 -0.48 7.01 -11.37
C VAL A 135 0.45 8.11 -10.84
N ARG A 136 0.28 9.34 -11.31
CA ARG A 136 1.14 10.50 -10.98
C ARG A 136 1.23 10.73 -9.47
N HIS A 137 0.13 10.60 -8.74
CA HIS A 137 0.08 10.83 -7.29
C HIS A 137 -0.01 9.54 -6.46
N SER A 138 0.11 8.37 -7.09
CA SER A 138 -0.09 7.09 -6.43
C SER A 138 1.22 6.40 -6.06
N ARG A 139 1.59 6.54 -4.78
CA ARG A 139 2.63 5.69 -4.15
C ARG A 139 2.34 4.19 -4.28
N VAL A 140 1.05 3.81 -4.33
CA VAL A 140 0.64 2.41 -4.51
C VAL A 140 0.97 1.93 -5.92
N ALA A 141 0.66 2.73 -6.95
CA ALA A 141 0.98 2.39 -8.32
C ALA A 141 2.48 2.22 -8.50
N ARG A 142 3.28 3.16 -7.96
CA ARG A 142 4.75 3.09 -8.02
C ARG A 142 5.30 1.83 -7.34
N SER A 143 4.86 1.53 -6.11
CA SER A 143 5.29 0.32 -5.40
C SER A 143 4.84 -0.96 -6.10
N ASN A 144 3.63 -0.98 -6.66
CA ASN A 144 3.10 -2.15 -7.37
C ASN A 144 3.81 -2.39 -8.70
N VAL A 145 4.12 -1.34 -9.46
CA VAL A 145 4.96 -1.47 -10.67
C VAL A 145 6.28 -2.15 -10.32
N GLN A 146 6.98 -1.64 -9.29
CA GLN A 146 8.26 -2.23 -8.87
C GLN A 146 8.11 -3.69 -8.44
N ALA A 147 7.15 -4.00 -7.57
CA ALA A 147 6.96 -5.36 -7.07
C ALA A 147 6.52 -6.33 -8.17
N PHE A 148 5.54 -5.96 -8.99
CA PHE A 148 4.97 -6.86 -10.00
C PHE A 148 5.94 -7.14 -11.13
N THR A 149 6.64 -6.12 -11.63
CA THR A 149 7.63 -6.30 -12.69
C THR A 149 8.85 -7.09 -12.20
N ALA A 150 9.33 -6.81 -10.98
CA ALA A 150 10.42 -7.59 -10.37
C ALA A 150 10.07 -9.07 -10.20
N LEU A 151 8.78 -9.41 -10.05
CA LEU A 151 8.29 -10.77 -9.92
C LEU A 151 7.82 -11.39 -11.25
N GLY A 152 8.09 -10.73 -12.38
CA GLY A 152 7.92 -11.26 -13.72
C GLY A 152 6.58 -10.95 -14.40
N ALA A 153 5.71 -10.15 -13.80
CA ALA A 153 4.46 -9.75 -14.45
C ALA A 153 4.71 -8.71 -15.56
N GLN A 154 3.91 -8.75 -16.61
CA GLN A 154 3.79 -7.65 -17.57
C GLN A 154 2.80 -6.63 -17.01
N VAL A 155 3.27 -5.39 -16.79
CA VAL A 155 2.43 -4.33 -16.24
C VAL A 155 2.08 -3.33 -17.35
N VAL A 156 0.80 -2.97 -17.42
CA VAL A 156 0.29 -1.89 -18.27
C VAL A 156 -0.34 -0.81 -17.41
N LEU A 157 0.13 0.42 -17.58
CA LEU A 157 -0.46 1.59 -16.96
C LEU A 157 -1.54 2.15 -17.88
N VAL A 158 -2.75 2.33 -17.34
CA VAL A 158 -3.87 2.87 -18.11
C VAL A 158 -4.33 4.18 -17.48
N ALA A 159 -4.01 5.29 -18.13
CA ALA A 159 -4.31 6.62 -17.62
C ALA A 159 -4.28 7.68 -18.73
N PRO A 160 -4.98 8.82 -18.57
CA PRO A 160 -4.71 9.98 -19.41
C PRO A 160 -3.28 10.51 -19.14
N ARG A 161 -2.65 11.12 -20.14
CA ARG A 161 -1.26 11.64 -20.04
C ARG A 161 -1.04 12.56 -18.84
N THR A 162 -2.04 13.35 -18.46
CA THR A 162 -2.00 14.27 -17.32
C THR A 162 -1.88 13.57 -15.96
N LEU A 163 -2.28 12.30 -15.87
CA LEU A 163 -2.23 11.46 -14.68
C LEU A 163 -1.06 10.46 -14.69
N LEU A 164 -0.13 10.61 -15.63
CA LEU A 164 1.14 9.89 -15.62
C LEU A 164 2.24 10.77 -14.98
N PRO A 165 3.13 10.19 -14.16
CA PRO A 165 4.26 10.94 -13.61
C PRO A 165 5.30 11.24 -14.69
N PRO A 166 6.10 12.31 -14.54
CA PRO A 166 7.27 12.55 -15.39
C PRO A 166 8.25 11.36 -15.34
N GLY A 167 8.81 10.99 -16.48
CA GLY A 167 9.77 9.88 -16.60
C GLY A 167 9.14 8.49 -16.45
N VAL A 168 7.82 8.38 -16.63
CA VAL A 168 7.13 7.07 -16.63
C VAL A 168 7.55 6.22 -17.82
N GLU A 169 8.04 6.85 -18.89
CA GLU A 169 8.52 6.22 -20.11
C GLU A 169 9.76 5.34 -19.87
N ASP A 170 10.52 5.62 -18.81
CA ASP A 170 11.68 4.83 -18.40
C ASP A 170 11.31 3.65 -17.49
N TRP A 171 10.03 3.50 -17.14
CA TRP A 171 9.57 2.39 -16.30
C TRP A 171 9.41 1.13 -17.15
N PRO A 172 9.60 -0.08 -16.57
CA PRO A 172 9.45 -1.35 -17.29
C PRO A 172 7.98 -1.74 -17.48
N VAL A 173 7.20 -0.87 -18.12
CA VAL A 173 5.73 -1.00 -18.27
C VAL A 173 5.28 -0.59 -19.68
N GLU A 174 4.14 -1.14 -20.11
CA GLU A 174 3.39 -0.59 -21.23
C GLU A 174 2.51 0.58 -20.75
N ILE A 175 2.20 1.53 -21.64
CA ILE A 175 1.31 2.66 -21.34
C ILE A 175 0.18 2.64 -22.36
N SER A 176 -1.06 2.70 -21.87
CA SER A 176 -2.26 2.87 -22.70
C SER A 176 -3.11 4.04 -22.21
N SER A 177 -3.76 4.72 -23.15
CA SER A 177 -4.77 5.75 -22.86
C SER A 177 -6.20 5.24 -22.92
N SER A 178 -6.40 3.94 -23.14
CA SER A 178 -7.70 3.30 -23.33
C SER A 178 -7.82 2.05 -22.47
N LEU A 179 -8.74 2.06 -21.50
CA LEU A 179 -9.05 0.86 -20.73
C LEU A 179 -9.71 -0.22 -21.61
N ASP A 180 -10.56 0.20 -22.55
CA ASP A 180 -11.31 -0.71 -23.43
C ASP A 180 -10.40 -1.56 -24.33
N GLU A 181 -9.22 -1.04 -24.71
CA GLU A 181 -8.23 -1.77 -25.52
C GLU A 181 -7.44 -2.82 -24.73
N VAL A 182 -7.43 -2.72 -23.40
CA VAL A 182 -6.54 -3.52 -22.54
C VAL A 182 -7.32 -4.53 -21.70
N ILE A 183 -8.54 -4.17 -21.28
CA ILE A 183 -9.29 -4.89 -20.25
C ILE A 183 -9.63 -6.35 -20.62
N GLY A 184 -9.75 -6.68 -21.90
CA GLY A 184 -10.00 -8.05 -22.37
C GLY A 184 -8.83 -9.00 -22.19
N ASP A 185 -7.62 -8.46 -22.01
CA ASP A 185 -6.38 -9.22 -22.05
C ASP A 185 -5.63 -9.30 -20.72
N VAL A 186 -6.21 -8.79 -19.63
CA VAL A 186 -5.56 -8.76 -18.32
C VAL A 186 -6.00 -9.92 -17.44
N ASP A 187 -5.05 -10.43 -16.65
CA ASP A 187 -5.30 -11.41 -15.59
C ASP A 187 -5.61 -10.71 -14.26
N VAL A 188 -5.18 -9.46 -14.12
CA VAL A 188 -5.46 -8.62 -12.95
C VAL A 188 -5.77 -7.20 -13.40
N LEU A 189 -6.95 -6.70 -13.03
CA LEU A 189 -7.35 -5.30 -13.16
C LEU A 189 -7.24 -4.62 -11.79
N TYR A 190 -6.29 -3.70 -11.65
CA TYR A 190 -6.00 -2.95 -10.44
C TYR A 190 -6.47 -1.50 -10.57
N MET A 191 -7.62 -1.19 -9.96
CA MET A 191 -8.22 0.15 -10.01
C MET A 191 -7.63 1.05 -8.92
N LEU A 192 -7.17 2.25 -9.30
CA LEU A 192 -6.68 3.26 -8.37
C LEU A 192 -7.78 4.24 -7.98
N ARG A 193 -7.75 4.64 -6.71
CA ARG A 193 -8.59 5.74 -6.21
C ARG A 193 -8.21 7.04 -6.91
N MET A 194 -9.20 7.76 -7.43
CA MET A 194 -9.00 9.15 -7.85
C MET A 194 -8.79 10.07 -6.64
N GLN A 195 -7.64 10.74 -6.59
CA GLN A 195 -7.21 11.56 -5.45
C GLN A 195 -7.51 13.05 -5.69
N ARG A 196 -8.80 13.40 -5.67
CA ARG A 196 -9.28 14.78 -5.88
C ARG A 196 -8.59 15.79 -4.98
N GLU A 197 -8.33 15.40 -3.74
CA GLU A 197 -7.68 16.24 -2.73
C GLU A 197 -6.22 16.61 -3.06
N ARG A 198 -5.63 16.00 -4.10
CA ARG A 198 -4.25 16.27 -4.55
C ARG A 198 -4.19 16.99 -5.89
N MET A 199 -5.35 17.27 -6.49
CA MET A 199 -5.45 17.94 -7.80
C MET A 199 -5.57 19.44 -7.59
N ASN A 200 -4.44 20.12 -7.44
CA ASN A 200 -4.39 21.60 -7.43
C ASN A 200 -4.51 22.19 -8.85
N GLU A 201 -4.22 21.38 -9.87
CA GLU A 201 -4.37 21.71 -11.29
C GLU A 201 -5.50 20.85 -11.87
N ALA A 202 -6.22 21.36 -12.87
CA ALA A 202 -7.29 20.64 -13.57
C ALA A 202 -6.71 19.53 -14.48
N LEU A 203 -6.05 18.54 -13.88
CA LEU A 203 -5.42 17.39 -14.56
C LEU A 203 -6.45 16.49 -15.24
N VAL A 204 -7.71 16.60 -14.83
CA VAL A 204 -8.85 15.99 -15.50
C VAL A 204 -9.93 17.07 -15.67
N PRO A 205 -10.52 17.25 -16.87
CA PRO A 205 -11.54 18.28 -17.10
C PRO A 205 -12.79 18.07 -16.23
N HIS A 206 -13.27 16.83 -16.13
CA HIS A 206 -14.45 16.47 -15.34
C HIS A 206 -14.40 15.01 -14.86
N LEU A 207 -14.82 14.74 -13.62
CA LEU A 207 -14.84 13.39 -13.06
C LEU A 207 -15.76 12.44 -13.83
N GLY A 208 -16.89 12.95 -14.33
CA GLY A 208 -17.79 12.15 -15.16
C GLY A 208 -17.12 11.67 -16.46
N GLU A 209 -16.26 12.49 -17.07
CA GLU A 209 -15.48 12.07 -18.24
C GLU A 209 -14.47 10.98 -17.86
N TYR A 210 -13.80 11.15 -16.71
CA TYR A 210 -12.90 10.11 -16.20
C TYR A 210 -13.63 8.79 -15.95
N SER A 211 -14.79 8.79 -15.29
CA SER A 211 -15.58 7.56 -15.08
C SER A 211 -15.94 6.89 -16.40
N GLN A 212 -16.40 7.67 -17.39
CA GLN A 212 -16.81 7.14 -18.69
C GLN A 212 -15.63 6.54 -19.46
N ARG A 213 -14.43 7.09 -19.32
CA ARG A 213 -13.24 6.63 -20.08
C ARG A 213 -12.40 5.58 -19.38
N PHE A 214 -12.29 5.65 -18.05
CA PHE A 214 -11.36 4.85 -17.25
C PHE A 214 -12.02 4.13 -16.08
N GLY A 215 -13.27 4.44 -15.75
CA GLY A 215 -14.00 3.74 -14.70
C GLY A 215 -14.40 2.32 -15.13
N LEU A 216 -14.40 1.39 -14.18
CA LEU A 216 -14.93 0.05 -14.39
C LEU A 216 -16.46 0.09 -14.24
N ASP A 217 -17.18 0.08 -15.36
CA ASP A 217 -18.65 -0.01 -15.43
C ASP A 217 -19.10 -1.45 -15.76
N GLU A 218 -20.41 -1.67 -15.78
CA GLU A 218 -20.99 -3.00 -16.08
C GLU A 218 -20.60 -3.50 -17.46
N ARG A 219 -20.55 -2.62 -18.47
CA ARG A 219 -20.17 -2.98 -19.84
C ARG A 219 -18.70 -3.43 -19.92
N ARG A 220 -17.80 -2.75 -19.23
CA ARG A 220 -16.38 -3.13 -19.15
C ARG A 220 -16.17 -4.38 -18.32
N ALA A 221 -16.97 -4.56 -17.27
CA ALA A 221 -16.92 -5.76 -16.47
C ALA A 221 -17.22 -7.03 -17.29
N THR A 222 -18.08 -6.98 -18.30
CA THR A 222 -18.33 -8.13 -19.19
C THR A 222 -17.20 -8.43 -20.18
N LEU A 223 -16.24 -7.50 -20.34
CA LEU A 223 -15.06 -7.71 -21.18
C LEU A 223 -13.91 -8.37 -20.43
N LEU A 224 -13.95 -8.41 -19.10
CA LEU A 224 -12.95 -9.11 -18.31
C LEU A 224 -12.95 -10.61 -18.63
N ARG A 225 -11.77 -11.23 -18.62
CA ARG A 225 -11.67 -12.69 -18.62
C ARG A 225 -12.41 -13.25 -17.40
N ASP A 226 -13.04 -14.40 -17.54
CA ASP A 226 -13.74 -15.06 -16.42
C ASP A 226 -12.84 -15.31 -15.20
N THR A 227 -11.54 -15.45 -15.43
CA THR A 227 -10.52 -15.67 -14.39
C THR A 227 -9.80 -14.41 -13.93
N ALA A 228 -10.12 -13.24 -14.50
CA ALA A 228 -9.44 -11.99 -14.18
C ALA A 228 -9.75 -11.55 -12.75
N LEU A 229 -8.72 -11.17 -12.00
CA LEU A 229 -8.88 -10.64 -10.65
C LEU A 229 -9.14 -9.14 -10.70
N VAL A 230 -10.03 -8.64 -9.83
CA VAL A 230 -10.29 -7.21 -9.65
C VAL A 230 -9.83 -6.77 -8.27
N MET A 231 -8.93 -5.78 -8.27
CA MET A 231 -8.21 -5.29 -7.10
C MET A 231 -8.33 -3.77 -6.95
N HIS A 232 -8.27 -3.30 -5.70
CA HIS A 232 -8.29 -1.88 -5.38
C HIS A 232 -7.74 -1.64 -3.96
N PRO A 233 -6.82 -0.68 -3.73
CA PRO A 233 -6.23 -0.46 -2.41
C PRO A 233 -7.21 0.19 -1.41
N GLY A 234 -8.38 0.63 -1.88
CA GLY A 234 -9.31 1.60 -1.30
C GLY A 234 -8.69 2.89 -0.73
N PRO A 235 -9.48 3.71 -0.01
CA PRO A 235 -10.95 3.66 -0.04
C PRO A 235 -11.41 3.90 -1.48
N MET A 236 -12.54 3.31 -1.84
CA MET A 236 -13.04 3.34 -3.21
C MET A 236 -14.05 4.47 -3.34
N ASN A 237 -13.92 5.28 -4.39
CA ASN A 237 -14.92 6.25 -4.81
C ASN A 237 -15.91 5.53 -5.74
N ARG A 238 -17.06 5.12 -5.18
CA ARG A 238 -18.15 4.53 -5.97
C ARG A 238 -18.68 5.55 -6.98
N GLY A 239 -18.88 5.11 -8.22
CA GLY A 239 -19.30 5.95 -9.35
C GLY A 239 -18.16 6.73 -10.02
N VAL A 240 -16.92 6.62 -9.54
CA VAL A 240 -15.74 7.25 -10.17
C VAL A 240 -14.87 6.20 -10.86
N GLU A 241 -13.83 5.70 -10.18
CA GLU A 241 -13.01 4.61 -10.72
C GLU A 241 -13.74 3.25 -10.71
N MET A 242 -14.68 3.05 -9.79
CA MET A 242 -15.47 1.83 -9.68
C MET A 242 -16.95 2.18 -9.77
N VAL A 243 -17.52 2.02 -10.97
CA VAL A 243 -18.92 2.33 -11.26
C VAL A 243 -19.80 1.11 -10.99
N VAL A 244 -19.34 -0.08 -11.40
CA VAL A 244 -19.96 -1.36 -11.06
C VAL A 244 -19.80 -1.66 -9.56
N ASP A 245 -20.74 -2.39 -8.96
CA ASP A 245 -20.52 -2.91 -7.61
C ASP A 245 -19.54 -4.08 -7.64
N PRO A 246 -18.33 -3.99 -7.06
CA PRO A 246 -17.36 -5.07 -7.14
C PRO A 246 -17.85 -6.37 -6.51
N ALA A 247 -18.84 -6.34 -5.61
CA ALA A 247 -19.43 -7.55 -5.04
C ALA A 247 -20.11 -8.45 -6.09
N THR A 248 -20.48 -7.91 -7.26
CA THR A 248 -21.08 -8.69 -8.35
C THR A 248 -20.02 -9.33 -9.27
N LEU A 249 -18.75 -8.94 -9.14
CA LEU A 249 -17.67 -9.43 -10.00
C LEU A 249 -17.10 -10.74 -9.44
N PRO A 250 -17.05 -11.83 -10.22
CA PRO A 250 -16.55 -13.12 -9.75
C PRO A 250 -15.08 -13.07 -9.31
N GLY A 251 -14.27 -12.22 -9.97
CA GLY A 251 -12.86 -12.02 -9.66
C GLY A 251 -12.55 -11.00 -8.56
N ASN A 252 -13.55 -10.46 -7.87
CA ASN A 252 -13.31 -9.45 -6.83
C ASN A 252 -12.55 -10.01 -5.62
N VAL A 253 -11.36 -9.46 -5.36
CA VAL A 253 -10.52 -9.83 -4.21
C VAL A 253 -10.22 -8.66 -3.28
N ILE A 254 -10.96 -7.55 -3.37
CA ILE A 254 -10.70 -6.32 -2.61
C ILE A 254 -10.77 -6.56 -1.09
N THR A 255 -11.75 -7.32 -0.61
CA THR A 255 -11.87 -7.66 0.81
C THR A 255 -10.77 -8.63 1.25
N ARG A 256 -10.32 -9.51 0.35
CA ARG A 256 -9.18 -10.41 0.57
C ARG A 256 -7.87 -9.62 0.69
N GLN A 257 -7.67 -8.55 -0.08
CA GLN A 257 -6.53 -7.62 0.10
C GLN A 257 -6.51 -7.05 1.53
N VAL A 258 -7.65 -6.62 2.07
CA VAL A 258 -7.74 -6.10 3.45
C VAL A 258 -7.33 -7.16 4.47
N ALA A 259 -7.84 -8.39 4.33
CA ALA A 259 -7.51 -9.51 5.22
C ALA A 259 -6.02 -9.88 5.13
N ASN A 260 -5.50 -10.04 3.91
CA ASN A 260 -4.10 -10.33 3.62
C ASN A 260 -3.17 -9.23 4.14
N GLY A 261 -3.64 -7.98 4.15
CA GLY A 261 -2.91 -6.86 4.70
C GLY A 261 -2.57 -7.00 6.18
N VAL A 262 -3.33 -7.74 6.97
CA VAL A 262 -2.95 -8.04 8.37
C VAL A 262 -1.87 -9.11 8.40
N SER A 263 -2.02 -10.19 7.63
CA SER A 263 -1.04 -11.29 7.57
C SER A 263 0.33 -10.83 7.08
N VAL A 264 0.38 -10.04 6.02
CA VAL A 264 1.64 -9.49 5.48
C VAL A 264 2.29 -8.54 6.47
N ARG A 265 1.51 -7.68 7.13
CA ARG A 265 2.07 -6.78 8.15
C ARG A 265 2.56 -7.54 9.39
N MET A 266 1.93 -8.65 9.74
CA MET A 266 2.47 -9.57 10.76
C MET A 266 3.81 -10.14 10.30
N ALA A 267 3.92 -10.62 9.06
CA ALA A 267 5.17 -11.15 8.52
C ALA A 267 6.28 -10.08 8.53
N VAL A 268 5.99 -8.84 8.11
CA VAL A 268 6.95 -7.72 8.15
C VAL A 268 7.39 -7.40 9.57
N LEU A 269 6.46 -7.32 10.53
CA LEU A 269 6.81 -7.06 11.93
C LEU A 269 7.65 -8.19 12.54
N PHE A 270 7.31 -9.44 12.22
CA PHE A 270 8.05 -10.60 12.70
C PHE A 270 9.45 -10.67 12.09
N ASP A 271 9.59 -10.37 10.79
CA ASP A 271 10.88 -10.36 10.10
C ASP A 271 11.83 -9.33 10.70
N VAL A 272 11.35 -8.09 10.91
CA VAL A 272 12.21 -7.00 11.41
C VAL A 272 12.46 -7.03 12.92
N LEU A 273 11.60 -7.70 13.72
CA LEU A 273 11.72 -7.70 15.20
C LEU A 273 11.97 -9.07 15.82
N GLY A 274 11.66 -10.16 15.12
CA GLY A 274 11.75 -11.53 15.62
C GLY A 274 13.17 -12.09 15.63
N GLY A 275 14.09 -11.53 14.82
CA GLY A 275 15.50 -11.91 14.79
C GLY A 275 16.37 -11.21 15.83
N SER A 276 15.86 -10.17 16.48
CA SER A 276 16.60 -9.45 17.52
C SER A 276 16.53 -10.26 18.81
N GLU A 277 17.64 -10.86 19.25
CA GLU A 277 17.72 -11.43 20.60
C GLU A 277 17.18 -10.39 21.60
N VAL A 278 16.23 -10.80 22.42
CA VAL A 278 15.86 -10.03 23.60
C VAL A 278 17.10 -10.13 24.48
N THR A 279 17.93 -9.09 24.50
CA THR A 279 18.97 -8.97 25.53
C THR A 279 18.23 -8.92 26.86
N THR A 280 18.06 -10.10 27.46
CA THR A 280 17.61 -10.23 28.84
C THR A 280 18.70 -9.60 29.67
N GLY A 281 18.57 -8.30 29.91
CA GLY A 281 19.33 -7.57 30.91
C GLY A 281 18.95 -8.12 32.27
N ALA A 282 19.49 -9.28 32.62
CA ALA A 282 19.68 -9.69 33.98
C ALA A 282 20.84 -8.87 34.52
N GLN A 283 20.54 -7.74 35.15
CA GLN A 283 21.41 -7.20 36.19
C GLN A 283 20.53 -6.77 37.37
N THR A 284 20.81 -7.43 38.49
CA THR A 284 20.39 -7.17 39.86
C THR A 284 20.59 -5.73 40.28
#